data_AF-A0A2G6MPX0-F1
#
_entry.id   AF-A0A2G6MPX0-F1
#
_cell.length_a   1.000
_cell.length_b   1.000
_cell.length_c   1.000
_cell.angle_alpha   90.00
_cell.angle_beta   90.00
_cell.angle_gamma   90.00
#
_symmetry.space_group_name_H-M   'P 1'
#
loop_
_entity.id
_entity.type
_entity.pdbx_description
1 polymer ?
#
loop_
_entity_poly.entity_id
_entity_poly.type
_entity_poly.pdbx_seq_one_letter_code
_entity_poly.pdbx_strand_id
1 'polypeptide(L)'
;QVIKRFNVKAGVALNPATPLSSIEYIIDMLDFVLIMSVNPGFGGQQFINSSLKKITALSNMLSDAGSNAIIQVDGGVNSQTMEAVARAGAHCFVAGSAIFKTPDYKTAINGLRTLSDKGKI
;
A
#
# COMPACT_ATOMS: atom_id res chain seq x y z
N GLN A 1 -14.10 -7.11 14.91
CA GLN A 1 -15.51 -6.65 14.97
C GLN A 1 -15.70 -5.28 15.63
N VAL A 2 -14.89 -4.87 16.64
CA VAL A 2 -15.04 -3.54 17.31
C VAL A 2 -15.02 -2.37 16.33
N ILE A 3 -14.08 -2.33 15.40
CA ILE A 3 -13.95 -1.24 14.42
C ILE A 3 -15.23 -1.09 13.58
N LYS A 4 -15.70 -2.20 12.98
CA LYS A 4 -16.90 -2.20 12.12
C LYS A 4 -18.18 -1.80 12.86
N ARG A 5 -18.27 -1.95 14.19
CA ARG A 5 -19.41 -1.46 15.00
C ARG A 5 -19.56 0.06 14.97
N PHE A 6 -18.49 0.80 14.67
CA PHE A 6 -18.53 2.24 14.48
C PHE A 6 -18.85 2.65 13.04
N ASN A 7 -19.24 1.71 12.17
CA ASN A 7 -19.50 1.93 10.75
C ASN A 7 -18.29 2.52 10.00
N VAL A 8 -17.07 2.13 10.40
CA VAL A 8 -15.82 2.50 9.74
C VAL A 8 -15.12 1.26 9.19
N LYS A 9 -14.35 1.46 8.11
CA LYS A 9 -13.58 0.41 7.45
C LYS A 9 -12.46 -0.09 8.37
N ALA A 10 -12.29 -1.41 8.45
CA ALA A 10 -11.27 -2.07 9.25
C ALA A 10 -10.07 -2.45 8.38
N GLY A 11 -8.86 -2.20 8.90
CA GLY A 11 -7.63 -2.60 8.22
C GLY A 11 -6.53 -2.99 9.18
N VAL A 12 -5.49 -3.60 8.62
CA VAL A 12 -4.29 -4.06 9.34
C VAL A 12 -3.05 -3.53 8.65
N ALA A 13 -2.05 -3.17 9.44
CA ALA A 13 -0.74 -2.75 8.95
C ALA A 13 0.29 -3.86 9.16
N LEU A 14 1.08 -4.16 8.13
CA LEU A 14 2.13 -5.16 8.17
C LEU A 14 3.49 -4.47 8.03
N ASN A 15 4.29 -4.54 9.08
CA ASN A 15 5.69 -4.11 9.05
C ASN A 15 6.48 -4.96 8.05
N PRO A 16 7.69 -4.53 7.62
CA PRO A 16 8.46 -5.26 6.62
C PRO A 16 8.63 -6.75 6.96
N ALA A 17 8.93 -7.06 8.22
CA ALA A 17 9.15 -8.44 8.70
C ALA A 17 7.87 -9.23 9.05
N THR A 18 6.69 -8.58 9.18
CA THR A 18 5.47 -9.28 9.58
C THR A 18 4.93 -10.15 8.44
N PRO A 19 4.81 -11.47 8.57
CA PRO A 19 4.41 -12.34 7.45
C PRO A 19 2.93 -12.18 7.08
N LEU A 20 2.57 -12.47 5.83
CA LEU A 20 1.16 -12.44 5.39
C LEU A 20 0.30 -13.51 6.09
N SER A 21 0.89 -14.63 6.50
CA SER A 21 0.18 -15.66 7.27
C SER A 21 -0.40 -15.13 8.59
N SER A 22 0.13 -14.03 9.12
CA SER A 22 -0.43 -13.40 10.33
C SER A 22 -1.87 -12.89 10.16
N ILE A 23 -2.37 -12.76 8.92
CA ILE A 23 -3.70 -12.24 8.62
C ILE A 23 -4.60 -13.26 7.89
N GLU A 24 -4.16 -14.52 7.74
CA GLU A 24 -4.89 -15.53 6.94
C GLU A 24 -6.31 -15.80 7.43
N TYR A 25 -6.52 -15.87 8.75
CA TYR A 25 -7.83 -16.15 9.35
C TYR A 25 -8.77 -14.95 9.43
N ILE A 26 -8.33 -13.77 9.00
CA ILE A 26 -9.13 -12.55 9.07
C ILE A 26 -9.24 -11.84 7.73
N ILE A 27 -8.70 -12.42 6.65
CA ILE A 27 -8.56 -11.77 5.34
C ILE A 27 -9.90 -11.32 4.73
N ASP A 28 -10.96 -12.06 5.01
CA ASP A 28 -12.36 -11.83 4.62
C ASP A 28 -13.02 -10.70 5.42
N MET A 29 -12.49 -10.38 6.60
CA MET A 29 -12.99 -9.32 7.47
C MET A 29 -12.41 -7.94 7.15
N LEU A 30 -11.33 -7.88 6.36
CA LEU A 30 -10.55 -6.67 6.13
C LEU A 30 -11.10 -5.86 4.96
N ASP A 31 -11.18 -4.55 5.13
CA ASP A 31 -11.48 -3.60 4.05
C ASP A 31 -10.20 -2.94 3.52
N PHE A 32 -9.10 -3.00 4.29
CA PHE A 32 -7.78 -2.47 3.94
C PHE A 32 -6.65 -3.35 4.48
N VAL A 33 -5.56 -3.46 3.71
CA VAL A 33 -4.29 -4.01 4.19
C VAL A 33 -3.17 -3.03 3.81
N LEU A 34 -2.51 -2.48 4.83
CA LEU A 34 -1.39 -1.58 4.68
C LEU A 34 -0.06 -2.36 4.72
N ILE A 35 0.70 -2.30 3.64
CA ILE A 35 2.09 -2.78 3.60
C ILE A 35 3.03 -1.62 3.91
N MET A 36 3.80 -1.76 4.98
CA MET A 36 4.92 -0.87 5.25
C MET A 36 6.09 -1.25 4.33
N SER A 37 6.47 -0.35 3.43
CA SER A 37 7.65 -0.49 2.56
C SER A 37 8.90 0.19 3.10
N VAL A 38 8.85 0.60 4.37
CA VAL A 38 9.97 1.07 5.20
C VAL A 38 9.74 0.57 6.63
N ASN A 39 10.74 0.69 7.50
CA ASN A 39 10.48 0.48 8.94
C ASN A 39 9.63 1.65 9.48
N PRO A 40 8.52 1.39 10.18
CA PRO A 40 7.65 2.46 10.70
C PRO A 40 8.41 3.37 11.67
N GLY A 41 8.02 4.64 11.70
CA GLY A 41 8.52 5.62 12.68
C GLY A 41 8.90 6.97 12.05
N PHE A 42 9.57 6.96 10.88
CA PHE A 42 10.10 8.18 10.27
C PHE A 42 9.78 8.30 8.77
N GLY A 43 9.53 9.53 8.31
CA GLY A 43 9.36 9.84 6.89
C GLY A 43 10.68 9.98 6.13
N GLY A 44 10.64 9.90 4.80
CA GLY A 44 11.80 10.12 3.93
C GLY A 44 12.77 8.93 3.80
N GLN A 45 12.41 7.78 4.39
CA GLN A 45 13.16 6.54 4.24
C GLN A 45 13.05 5.96 2.82
N GLN A 46 14.03 5.14 2.45
CA GLN A 46 14.12 4.49 1.14
C GLN A 46 13.23 3.25 1.08
N PHE A 47 12.56 3.08 -0.06
CA PHE A 47 11.68 1.95 -0.32
C PHE A 47 12.43 0.61 -0.22
N ILE A 48 11.86 -0.36 0.50
CA ILE A 48 12.38 -1.72 0.62
C ILE A 48 11.87 -2.54 -0.56
N ASN A 49 12.74 -2.87 -1.52
CA ASN A 49 12.35 -3.57 -2.76
C ASN A 49 11.66 -4.93 -2.55
N SER A 50 11.97 -5.65 -1.46
CA SER A 50 11.28 -6.90 -1.13
C SER A 50 9.79 -6.72 -0.84
N SER A 51 9.34 -5.51 -0.52
CA SER A 51 7.92 -5.21 -0.35
C SER A 51 7.11 -5.41 -1.63
N LEU A 52 7.70 -5.30 -2.83
CA LEU A 52 7.00 -5.62 -4.09
C LEU A 52 6.51 -7.07 -4.10
N LYS A 53 7.35 -8.02 -3.69
CA LYS A 53 6.97 -9.44 -3.60
C LYS A 53 5.83 -9.65 -2.61
N LYS A 54 5.85 -8.91 -1.50
CA LYS A 54 4.81 -8.96 -0.47
C LYS A 54 3.48 -8.39 -0.94
N ILE A 55 3.51 -7.29 -1.70
CA ILE A 55 2.32 -6.68 -2.31
C ILE A 55 1.70 -7.66 -3.31
N THR A 56 2.50 -8.28 -4.20
CA THR A 56 2.00 -9.28 -5.15
C THR A 56 1.42 -10.51 -4.46
N ALA A 57 2.10 -11.05 -3.45
CA ALA A 57 1.58 -12.18 -2.70
C ALA A 57 0.26 -11.86 -1.98
N LEU A 58 0.13 -10.65 -1.42
CA LEU A 58 -1.11 -10.17 -0.82
C LEU A 58 -2.22 -10.00 -1.85
N SER A 59 -1.91 -9.47 -3.03
CA SER A 59 -2.86 -9.33 -4.14
C SER A 59 -3.45 -10.68 -4.54
N ASN A 60 -2.60 -11.71 -4.66
CA ASN A 60 -3.05 -13.07 -4.96
C ASN A 60 -3.90 -13.63 -3.82
N MET A 61 -3.44 -13.49 -2.57
CA MET A 61 -4.17 -13.95 -1.38
C MET A 61 -5.56 -13.33 -1.26
N LEU A 62 -5.71 -12.04 -1.59
CA LEU A 62 -7.01 -11.36 -1.61
C LEU A 62 -7.89 -11.85 -2.76
N SER A 63 -7.31 -12.04 -3.95
CA SER A 63 -8.01 -12.59 -5.11
C SER A 63 -8.54 -14.00 -4.84
N ASP A 64 -7.72 -14.88 -4.26
CA ASP A 64 -8.08 -16.25 -3.92
C ASP A 64 -9.19 -16.31 -2.86
N ALA A 65 -9.21 -15.33 -1.94
CA ALA A 65 -10.25 -15.17 -0.94
C ALA A 65 -11.52 -14.47 -1.45
N GLY A 66 -11.55 -14.01 -2.70
CA GLY A 66 -12.64 -13.17 -3.24
C GLY A 66 -12.81 -11.84 -2.50
N SER A 67 -11.76 -11.37 -1.83
CA SER A 67 -11.78 -10.17 -1.01
C SER A 67 -11.53 -8.91 -1.85
N ASN A 68 -12.29 -7.85 -1.57
CA ASN A 68 -12.15 -6.54 -2.19
C ASN A 68 -11.33 -5.56 -1.33
N ALA A 69 -10.54 -6.07 -0.38
CA ALA A 69 -9.75 -5.22 0.50
C ALA A 69 -8.76 -4.36 -0.30
N ILE A 70 -8.65 -3.09 0.05
CA ILE A 70 -7.71 -2.18 -0.59
C ILE A 70 -6.31 -2.45 -0.08
N ILE A 71 -5.39 -2.77 -0.99
CA ILE A 71 -3.95 -2.80 -0.69
C ILE A 71 -3.41 -1.37 -0.68
N GLN A 72 -2.96 -0.92 0.49
CA GLN A 72 -2.27 0.36 0.68
C GLN A 72 -0.77 0.13 0.87
N VAL A 73 0.07 1.04 0.38
CA VAL A 73 1.53 0.99 0.57
C VAL A 73 2.03 2.30 1.15
N ASP A 74 2.80 2.22 2.24
CA ASP A 74 3.38 3.37 2.93
C ASP A 74 4.90 3.23 3.15
N GLY A 75 5.62 4.26 2.73
CA GLY A 75 7.06 4.39 2.87
C GLY A 75 7.79 4.36 1.53
N GLY A 76 8.51 5.44 1.21
CA GLY A 76 9.34 5.48 -0.01
C GLY A 76 8.57 5.49 -1.33
N VAL A 77 7.25 5.76 -1.33
CA VAL A 77 6.46 5.89 -2.56
C VAL A 77 6.73 7.24 -3.23
N ASN A 78 7.25 7.21 -4.46
CA ASN A 78 7.64 8.38 -5.24
C ASN A 78 7.61 8.07 -6.75
N SER A 79 8.09 8.97 -7.61
CA SER A 79 8.06 8.79 -9.07
C SER A 79 8.89 7.59 -9.59
N GLN A 80 9.85 7.09 -8.81
CA GLN A 80 10.70 5.95 -9.18
C GLN A 80 10.05 4.62 -8.77
N THR A 81 9.23 4.60 -7.73
CA THR A 81 8.64 3.37 -7.16
C THR A 81 7.16 3.18 -7.52
N MET A 82 6.44 4.28 -7.80
CA MET A 82 4.98 4.28 -7.98
C MET A 82 4.49 3.24 -8.99
N GLU A 83 5.10 3.18 -10.18
CA GLU A 83 4.66 2.27 -11.24
C GLU A 83 4.84 0.80 -10.82
N ALA A 84 5.98 0.45 -10.23
CA ALA A 84 6.25 -0.92 -9.77
C ALA A 84 5.32 -1.33 -8.61
N VAL A 85 5.02 -0.40 -7.70
CA VAL A 85 4.11 -0.62 -6.57
C VAL A 85 2.68 -0.85 -7.07
N ALA A 86 2.23 -0.05 -8.05
CA ALA A 86 0.94 -0.24 -8.69
C ALA A 86 0.85 -1.59 -9.43
N ARG A 87 1.88 -1.93 -10.23
CA ARG A 87 1.98 -3.22 -10.93
C ARG A 87 2.00 -4.42 -9.99
N ALA A 88 2.55 -4.26 -8.80
CA ALA A 88 2.54 -5.32 -7.80
C ALA A 88 1.15 -5.61 -7.22
N GLY A 89 0.15 -4.74 -7.44
CA GLY A 89 -1.24 -4.92 -6.99
C GLY A 89 -1.75 -3.87 -5.99
N ALA A 90 -0.96 -2.82 -5.69
CA ALA A 90 -1.40 -1.77 -4.78
C ALA A 90 -2.47 -0.86 -5.41
N HIS A 91 -3.43 -0.41 -4.58
CA HIS A 91 -4.53 0.46 -4.99
C HIS A 91 -4.44 1.85 -4.36
N CYS A 92 -3.84 1.95 -3.16
CA CYS A 92 -3.70 3.18 -2.40
C CYS A 92 -2.23 3.43 -2.06
N PHE A 93 -1.78 4.67 -2.21
CA PHE A 93 -0.36 5.02 -2.15
C PHE A 93 -0.15 6.18 -1.17
N VAL A 94 0.66 5.97 -0.14
CA VAL A 94 1.01 7.01 0.83
C VAL A 94 2.33 7.65 0.41
N ALA A 95 2.27 8.91 -0.01
CA ALA A 95 3.41 9.68 -0.49
C ALA A 95 3.56 10.97 0.31
N GLY A 96 4.49 10.99 1.27
CA GLY A 96 4.79 12.18 2.07
C GLY A 96 5.79 13.10 1.38
N SER A 97 7.08 12.79 1.50
CA SER A 97 8.17 13.65 1.00
C SER A 97 8.13 13.88 -0.52
N ALA A 98 7.59 12.95 -1.29
CA ALA A 98 7.44 13.10 -2.74
C ALA A 98 6.43 14.18 -3.15
N ILE A 99 5.54 14.59 -2.24
CA ILE A 99 4.57 15.67 -2.45
C ILE A 99 4.99 16.90 -1.66
N PHE A 100 5.18 16.78 -0.34
CA PHE A 100 5.36 17.95 0.52
C PHE A 100 6.73 18.65 0.37
N LYS A 101 7.71 18.03 -0.29
CA LYS A 101 8.99 18.69 -0.65
C LYS A 101 8.99 19.30 -2.04
N THR A 102 7.86 19.36 -2.73
CA THR A 102 7.74 20.05 -4.03
C THR A 102 7.07 21.41 -3.85
N PRO A 103 7.36 22.38 -4.73
CA PRO A 103 6.70 23.69 -4.70
C PRO A 103 5.25 23.64 -5.20
N ASP A 104 4.89 22.61 -5.97
CA ASP A 104 3.55 22.41 -6.54
C ASP A 104 3.06 20.99 -6.27
N TYR A 105 2.09 20.86 -5.36
CA TYR A 105 1.50 19.59 -4.98
C TYR A 105 0.61 19.01 -6.09
N LYS A 106 -0.07 19.86 -6.87
CA LYS A 106 -0.93 19.41 -7.96
C LYS A 106 -0.11 18.72 -9.03
N THR A 107 1.01 19.33 -9.42
CA THR A 107 1.94 18.73 -10.40
C THR A 107 2.53 17.43 -9.86
N ALA A 108 2.98 17.39 -8.60
CA ALA A 108 3.50 16.17 -7.98
C ALA A 108 2.46 15.02 -7.95
N ILE A 109 1.24 15.31 -7.48
CA ILE A 109 0.13 14.34 -7.43
C ILE A 109 -0.23 13.84 -8.83
N ASN A 110 -0.31 14.71 -9.83
CA ASN A 110 -0.62 14.32 -11.21
C ASN A 110 0.45 13.41 -11.83
N GLY A 111 1.73 13.69 -11.54
CA GLY A 111 2.84 12.83 -11.97
C GLY A 111 2.73 11.43 -11.35
N LEU A 112 2.48 11.36 -10.04
CA LEU A 112 2.28 10.10 -9.34
C LEU A 112 1.04 9.33 -9.84
N ARG A 113 -0.07 10.02 -10.12
CA ARG A 113 -1.29 9.40 -10.66
C ARG A 113 -1.05 8.78 -12.02
N THR A 114 -0.41 9.52 -12.94
CA THR A 114 -0.03 9.01 -14.26
C THR A 114 0.80 7.73 -14.18
N LEU A 115 1.76 7.69 -13.26
CA LEU A 115 2.62 6.51 -13.04
C LEU A 115 1.84 5.33 -12.43
N SER A 116 0.92 5.61 -11.50
CA SER A 116 0.05 4.60 -10.91
C SER A 116 -0.84 3.95 -11.97
N ASP A 117 -1.43 4.74 -12.86
CA ASP A 117 -2.33 4.25 -13.90
C ASP A 117 -1.59 3.40 -14.94
N LYS A 118 -0.33 3.74 -15.27
CA LYS A 118 0.54 2.89 -16.11
C LYS A 118 0.85 1.53 -15.50
N GLY A 119 0.92 1.44 -14.18
CA GLY A 119 1.22 0.20 -13.48
C GLY A 119 0.04 -0.77 -13.40
N LYS A 120 -1.19 -0.29 -13.58
CA LYS A 120 -2.43 -1.11 -13.51
C LYS A 120 -2.78 -1.83 -14.82
N ILE A 121 -1.97 -1.64 -15.86
CA ILE A 121 -2.11 -2.25 -17.19
C ILE A 121 -1.34 -3.56 -17.22
#